data_AF-A0A7V9I9C1-F1
#
_entry.id   AF-A0A7V9I9C1-F1
#
_cell.length_a   1.000
_cell.length_b   1.000
_cell.length_c   1.000
_cell.angle_alpha   90.00
_cell.angle_beta   90.00
_cell.angle_gamma   90.00
#
_symmetry.space_group_name_H-M   'P 1'
#
loop_
_entity.id
_entity.type
_entity.pdbx_description
1 polymer ?
#
loop_
_entity_poly.entity_id
_entity_poly.type
_entity_poly.pdbx_seq_one_letter_code
_entity_poly.pdbx_strand_id
1 'polypeptide(L)'
;MERTRSNNLERMTLRAVPRNSPERFFRKGRLVTMPAKRKNVLLVLSDIVGGLERDRAYAEEEVNTIVLRFHDDHCSRRRVLVNERFLRREATGSRYWRADR
;
A
#
# COMPACT_ATOMS: atom_id res chain seq x y z
N MET A 1 22.44 8.01 37.77
CA MET A 1 21.73 9.06 36.99
C MET A 1 21.53 8.55 35.58
N GLU A 2 20.66 7.55 35.48
CA GLU A 2 20.20 6.97 34.22
C GLU A 2 19.46 7.99 33.36
N ARG A 3 19.77 8.00 32.05
CA ARG A 3 18.79 8.30 31.00
C ARG A 3 19.04 7.39 29.79
N THR A 4 18.85 6.09 30.00
CA THR A 4 18.72 5.08 28.94
C THR A 4 17.46 5.41 28.13
N ARG A 5 17.59 6.19 27.06
CA ARG A 5 16.47 6.58 26.17
C ARG A 5 16.45 5.85 24.82
N SER A 6 17.34 4.89 24.62
CA SER A 6 17.42 4.13 23.38
C SER A 6 17.01 2.68 23.63
N ASN A 7 15.73 2.41 23.94
CA ASN A 7 15.15 1.09 23.67
C ASN A 7 13.60 1.05 23.76
N ASN A 8 12.88 1.92 23.06
CA ASN A 8 11.40 1.87 23.05
C ASN A 8 10.77 1.65 21.66
N LEU A 9 11.54 1.67 20.57
CA LEU A 9 10.99 1.40 19.23
C LEU A 9 10.95 -0.10 18.88
N GLU A 10 11.78 -0.93 19.51
CA GLU A 10 11.86 -2.37 19.21
C GLU A 10 10.91 -3.24 20.04
N ARG A 11 10.37 -2.72 21.16
CA ARG A 11 9.52 -3.50 22.08
C ARG A 11 8.03 -3.56 21.66
N MET A 12 7.63 -2.83 20.62
CA MET A 12 6.22 -2.66 20.23
C MET A 12 5.71 -3.63 19.14
N THR A 13 6.50 -4.63 18.72
CA THR A 13 6.14 -5.55 17.62
C THR A 13 5.89 -7.01 18.05
N LEU A 14 5.72 -7.28 19.35
CA LEU A 14 5.36 -8.62 19.86
C LEU A 14 3.86 -8.81 20.18
N ARG A 15 2.98 -7.87 19.80
CA ARG A 15 1.54 -8.17 19.74
C ARG A 15 1.28 -8.91 18.45
N ALA A 16 0.81 -10.16 18.56
CA ALA A 16 0.43 -10.98 17.42
C ALA A 16 -0.32 -10.14 16.38
N VAL A 17 0.31 -9.92 15.23
CA VAL A 17 -0.26 -9.11 14.17
C VAL A 17 -1.63 -9.70 13.84
N PRO A 18 -2.73 -8.92 13.94
CA PRO A 18 -4.07 -9.42 13.71
C PRO A 18 -4.13 -10.20 12.40
N ARG A 19 -4.95 -11.27 12.37
CA ARG A 19 -5.08 -12.13 11.18
C ARG A 19 -5.45 -11.33 9.92
N ASN A 20 -6.09 -10.16 10.10
CA ASN A 20 -6.55 -9.23 9.07
C ASN A 20 -5.65 -7.98 8.91
N SER A 21 -4.39 -7.99 9.32
CA SER A 21 -3.50 -6.86 9.06
C SER A 21 -2.72 -7.00 7.75
N PRO A 22 -2.60 -5.91 6.96
CA PRO A 22 -1.82 -5.90 5.73
C PRO A 22 -0.33 -6.15 5.98
N GLU A 23 0.22 -5.70 7.13
CA GLU A 23 1.63 -5.82 7.53
C GLU A 23 2.21 -7.23 7.41
N ARG A 24 1.37 -8.27 7.52
CA ARG A 24 1.79 -9.68 7.39
C ARG A 24 2.29 -10.01 5.99
N PHE A 25 1.84 -9.26 4.98
CA PHE A 25 2.26 -9.39 3.59
C PHE A 25 3.46 -8.49 3.25
N PHE A 26 3.84 -7.59 4.14
CA PHE A 26 4.96 -6.69 3.96
C PHE A 26 6.20 -7.15 4.76
N ARG A 27 7.39 -6.93 4.20
CA ARG A 27 8.67 -7.03 4.88
C ARG A 27 9.49 -5.80 4.53
N LYS A 28 9.93 -5.06 5.54
CA LYS A 28 10.66 -3.80 5.37
C LYS A 28 9.95 -2.82 4.40
N GLY A 29 8.61 -2.76 4.45
CA GLY A 29 7.79 -1.91 3.58
C GLY A 29 7.53 -2.43 2.16
N ARG A 30 8.11 -3.57 1.75
CA ARG A 30 7.85 -4.20 0.44
C ARG A 30 6.86 -5.36 0.57
N LEU A 31 5.92 -5.46 -0.36
CA LEU A 31 4.97 -6.55 -0.47
C LEU A 31 5.70 -7.80 -0.95
N VAL A 32 5.94 -8.75 -0.04
CA VAL A 32 6.67 -9.99 -0.34
C VAL A 32 5.75 -11.13 -0.75
N THR A 33 4.45 -11.03 -0.46
CA THR A 33 3.49 -12.10 -0.76
C THR A 33 2.17 -11.51 -1.18
N MET A 34 1.72 -11.86 -2.37
CA MET A 34 0.36 -11.59 -2.79
C MET A 34 -0.60 -12.52 -2.04
N PRO A 35 -1.57 -12.00 -1.28
CA PRO A 35 -2.60 -12.84 -0.68
C PRO A 35 -3.50 -13.48 -1.74
N ALA A 36 -3.82 -14.78 -1.57
CA ALA A 36 -4.80 -15.46 -2.42
C ALA A 36 -6.25 -15.09 -2.10
N LYS A 37 -6.54 -14.67 -0.86
CA LYS A 37 -7.90 -14.33 -0.43
C LYS A 37 -8.23 -12.87 -0.77
N ARG A 38 -9.32 -12.64 -1.49
CA ARG A 38 -9.78 -11.29 -1.90
C ARG A 38 -9.80 -10.28 -0.76
N LYS A 39 -10.30 -10.65 0.43
CA LYS A 39 -10.31 -9.77 1.62
C LYS A 39 -8.92 -9.24 2.01
N ASN A 40 -7.88 -10.05 1.86
CA ASN A 40 -6.51 -9.67 2.19
C ASN A 40 -5.89 -8.86 1.05
N VAL A 41 -6.28 -9.14 -0.20
CA VAL A 41 -5.92 -8.29 -1.35
C VAL A 41 -6.43 -6.88 -1.12
N LEU A 42 -7.70 -6.71 -0.74
CA LEU A 42 -8.28 -5.38 -0.45
C LEU A 42 -7.53 -4.64 0.66
N LEU A 43 -7.09 -5.33 1.71
CA LEU A 43 -6.27 -4.74 2.77
C LEU A 43 -4.92 -4.22 2.25
N VAL A 44 -4.24 -5.03 1.43
CA VAL A 44 -2.96 -4.62 0.80
C VAL A 44 -3.16 -3.43 -0.14
N LEU A 45 -4.22 -3.44 -0.96
CA LEU A 45 -4.52 -2.34 -1.88
C LEU A 45 -4.85 -1.04 -1.13
N SER A 46 -5.58 -1.14 -0.02
CA SER A 46 -5.90 0.01 0.83
C SER A 46 -4.63 0.65 1.41
N ASP A 47 -3.64 -0.16 1.78
CA ASP A 47 -2.36 0.33 2.30
C ASP A 47 -1.55 1.07 1.22
N ILE A 48 -1.49 0.50 0.00
CA ILE A 48 -0.84 1.15 -1.15
C ILE A 48 -1.48 2.51 -1.46
N VAL A 49 -2.82 2.58 -1.43
CA VAL A 49 -3.58 3.82 -1.70
C VAL A 49 -3.51 4.81 -0.53
N GLY A 50 -3.17 4.35 0.67
CA GLY A 50 -2.86 5.22 1.81
C GLY A 50 -1.71 6.18 1.52
N GLY A 51 -0.79 5.83 0.62
CA GLY A 51 0.29 6.71 0.15
C GLY A 51 -0.13 7.75 -0.89
N LEU A 52 -1.39 7.74 -1.34
CA LEU A 52 -1.94 8.70 -2.29
C LEU A 52 -2.86 9.69 -1.56
N GLU A 53 -2.64 10.98 -1.83
CA GLU A 53 -3.44 12.08 -1.32
C GLU A 53 -4.83 12.05 -1.97
N ARG A 54 -5.85 12.44 -1.18
CA ARG A 54 -7.19 12.71 -1.70
C ARG A 54 -7.14 14.04 -2.46
N ASP A 55 -7.98 14.18 -3.49
CA ASP A 55 -8.10 15.39 -4.34
C ASP A 55 -6.88 15.75 -5.19
N ARG A 56 -5.92 14.81 -5.34
CA ARG A 56 -4.77 14.97 -6.23
C ARG A 56 -4.82 13.99 -7.39
N ALA A 57 -4.59 14.52 -8.59
CA ALA A 57 -4.28 13.71 -9.76
C ALA A 57 -2.77 13.47 -9.85
N TYR A 58 -2.41 12.23 -10.14
CA TYR A 58 -1.05 11.75 -10.30
C TYR A 58 -0.82 11.33 -11.74
N ALA A 59 0.34 11.63 -12.28
CA ALA A 59 0.77 11.04 -13.55
C ALA A 59 1.00 9.52 -13.39
N GLU A 60 0.93 8.79 -14.49
CA GLU A 60 1.25 7.36 -14.50
C GLU A 60 2.59 7.04 -13.80
N GLU A 61 3.65 7.81 -14.09
CA GLU A 61 5.00 7.59 -13.55
C GLU A 61 5.06 7.79 -12.03
N GLU A 62 4.29 8.74 -11.50
CA GLU A 62 4.19 8.95 -10.05
C GLU A 62 3.51 7.77 -9.37
N VAL A 63 2.41 7.28 -9.96
CA VAL A 63 1.73 6.07 -9.46
C VAL A 63 2.66 4.86 -9.56
N ASN A 64 3.40 4.70 -10.65
CA ASN A 64 4.37 3.63 -10.82
C ASN A 64 5.40 3.67 -9.69
N THR A 65 5.96 4.84 -9.39
CA THR A 65 6.94 5.01 -8.31
C THR A 65 6.36 4.64 -6.95
N ILE A 66 5.12 5.05 -6.64
CA ILE A 66 4.45 4.70 -5.38
C ILE A 66 4.25 3.19 -5.31
N VAL A 67 3.76 2.57 -6.38
CA VAL A 67 3.48 1.13 -6.41
C VAL A 67 4.77 0.31 -6.35
N LEU A 68 5.86 0.75 -7.00
CA LEU A 68 7.18 0.11 -7.01
C LEU A 68 7.83 0.04 -5.62
N ARG A 69 7.47 0.94 -4.70
CA ARG A 69 7.87 0.83 -3.29
C ARG A 69 7.33 -0.43 -2.65
N PHE A 70 6.19 -0.92 -3.13
CA PHE A 70 5.53 -2.10 -2.60
C PHE A 70 5.79 -3.34 -3.46
N HIS A 71 5.75 -3.25 -4.79
CA HIS A 71 5.82 -4.43 -5.66
C HIS A 71 6.37 -4.09 -7.06
N ASP A 72 7.20 -4.96 -7.63
CA ASP A 72 7.90 -4.71 -8.91
C ASP A 72 6.94 -4.68 -10.12
N ASP A 73 5.90 -5.51 -10.10
CA ASP A 73 4.83 -5.50 -11.11
C ASP A 73 3.80 -4.37 -10.87
N HIS A 74 4.21 -3.14 -11.16
CA HIS A 74 3.38 -1.95 -11.00
C HIS A 74 2.18 -1.91 -11.96
N CYS A 75 2.31 -2.48 -13.17
CA CYS A 75 1.25 -2.53 -14.16
C CYS A 75 0.04 -3.35 -13.68
N SER A 76 0.25 -4.59 -13.22
CA SER A 76 -0.86 -5.40 -12.71
C SER A 76 -1.48 -4.78 -11.47
N ARG A 77 -0.66 -4.17 -10.60
CA ARG A 77 -1.14 -3.50 -9.38
C ARG A 77 -2.03 -2.31 -9.70
N ARG A 78 -1.62 -1.42 -10.61
CA ARG A 78 -2.46 -0.31 -11.09
C ARG A 78 -3.79 -0.83 -11.66
N ARG A 79 -3.75 -1.90 -12.46
CA ARG A 79 -4.97 -2.49 -13.04
C ARG A 79 -5.93 -2.99 -11.95
N VAL A 80 -5.42 -3.71 -10.95
CA VAL A 80 -6.22 -4.20 -9.84
C VAL A 80 -6.75 -3.04 -8.97
N LEU A 81 -5.95 -2.01 -8.72
CA LEU A 81 -6.38 -0.80 -7.99
C LEU A 81 -7.55 -0.10 -8.67
N VAL A 82 -7.54 -0.01 -10.01
CA VAL A 82 -8.66 0.53 -10.78
C VAL A 82 -9.87 -0.40 -10.76
N ASN A 83 -9.65 -1.70 -10.97
CA ASN A 83 -10.74 -2.69 -10.99
C ASN A 83 -11.49 -2.78 -9.66
N GLU A 84 -10.77 -2.72 -8.53
CA GLU A 84 -11.35 -2.73 -7.17
C GLU A 84 -11.81 -1.34 -6.71
N ARG A 85 -11.78 -0.34 -7.61
CA ARG A 85 -12.25 1.04 -7.39
C ARG A 85 -11.52 1.78 -6.25
N PHE A 86 -10.25 1.50 -6.03
CA PHE A 86 -9.38 2.31 -5.18
C PHE A 86 -8.77 3.50 -5.93
N LEU A 87 -8.51 3.30 -7.23
CA LEU A 87 -8.06 4.33 -8.14
C LEU A 87 -9.08 4.55 -9.24
N ARG A 88 -9.19 5.78 -9.71
CA ARG A 88 -9.71 6.10 -11.04
C ARG A 88 -8.56 6.46 -11.96
N ARG A 89 -8.79 6.34 -13.26
CA ARG A 89 -7.84 6.71 -14.29
C ARG A 89 -8.53 7.50 -15.40
N GLU A 90 -7.77 8.35 -16.06
CA GLU A 90 -8.17 8.99 -17.30
C GLU A 90 -8.31 7.94 -18.42
N ALA A 91 -9.17 8.20 -19.41
CA ALA A 91 -9.42 7.27 -20.52
C ALA A 91 -8.15 6.94 -21.31
N THR A 92 -7.25 7.93 -21.44
CA THR A 92 -5.91 7.82 -22.05
C THR A 92 -4.94 6.94 -21.26
N GLY A 93 -5.19 6.75 -19.96
CA GLY A 93 -4.27 6.09 -19.03
C GLY A 93 -3.18 6.99 -18.45
N SER A 94 -3.09 8.25 -18.86
CA SER A 94 -1.98 9.14 -18.47
C SER A 94 -2.05 9.65 -17.04
N ARG A 95 -3.25 9.67 -16.44
CA ARG A 95 -3.50 10.22 -15.10
C ARG A 95 -4.36 9.29 -14.25
N TYR A 96 -4.12 9.34 -12.95
CA TYR A 96 -4.80 8.56 -11.93
C TYR A 96 -5.14 9.44 -10.73
N TRP A 97 -6.21 9.10 -10.01
CA TRP A 97 -6.55 9.75 -8.75
C TRP A 97 -7.24 8.77 -7.82
N ARG A 98 -7.14 9.04 -6.52
CA ARG A 98 -7.78 8.22 -5.50
C ARG A 98 -9.30 8.29 -5.65
N ALA A 99 -9.95 7.14 -5.62
CA ALA A 99 -11.41 7.07 -5.59
C ALA A 99 -11.91 7.38 -4.17
N ASP A 100 -12.95 8.19 -4.07
CA ASP A 100 -13.59 8.47 -2.79
C ASP A 100 -14.41 7.24 -2.37
N ARG A 101 -13.84 6.44 -1.48
CA ARG A 101 -14.47 5.29 -0.83
C ARG A 101 -14.19 5.34 0.67
#